data_AF-A5D0Z7-F1
#
_entry.id   AF-A5D0Z7-F1
#
_cell.length_a   1.000
_cell.length_b   1.000
_cell.length_c   1.000
_cell.angle_alpha   90.00
_cell.angle_beta   90.00
_cell.angle_gamma   90.00
#
_symmetry.space_group_name_H-M   'P 1'
#
loop_
_entity.id
_entity.type
_entity.pdbx_description
1 polymer ?
#
loop_
_entity_poly.entity_id
_entity_poly.type
_entity_poly.pdbx_seq_one_letter_code
_entity_poly.pdbx_strand_id
1 'polypeptide(L)'
;MAWFLTGLRHEAIRLAKKHKRLREHELLILNNLLSQEAEDEMTEMLDTVAGTDDILAEVEDSVFLQEALTMLTPQQQKVITATVLEGRTEREVAEQLGISQSVVHRLKERALNRLRKHFVLDEPTAK
;
A
#
# COMPACT_ATOMS: atom_id res chain seq x y z
N MET A 1 10.93 -15.63 -6.73
CA MET A 1 10.39 -14.62 -7.68
C MET A 1 9.00 -14.11 -7.29
N ALA A 2 8.02 -14.97 -7.03
CA ALA A 2 6.63 -14.56 -6.75
C ALA A 2 6.42 -13.92 -5.37
N TRP A 3 7.18 -14.33 -4.34
CA TRP A 3 6.92 -13.93 -2.94
C TRP A 3 7.06 -12.43 -2.68
N PHE A 4 8.11 -11.76 -3.18
CA PHE A 4 8.31 -10.31 -2.99
C PHE A 4 7.21 -9.46 -3.66
N LEU A 5 6.87 -9.75 -4.92
CA LEU A 5 5.78 -9.09 -5.63
C LEU A 5 4.41 -9.37 -5.00
N THR A 6 4.24 -10.58 -4.49
CA THR A 6 3.03 -10.99 -3.77
C THR A 6 2.95 -10.29 -2.43
N GLY A 7 4.07 -10.10 -1.72
CA GLY A 7 4.20 -9.29 -0.51
C GLY A 7 3.79 -7.85 -0.76
N LEU A 8 4.39 -7.19 -1.77
CA LEU A 8 4.07 -5.80 -2.12
C LEU A 8 2.59 -5.62 -2.51
N ARG A 9 2.03 -6.58 -3.26
CA ARG A 9 0.61 -6.58 -3.63
C ARG A 9 -0.29 -6.82 -2.41
N HIS A 10 0.07 -7.74 -1.54
CA HIS A 10 -0.69 -8.01 -0.31
C HIS A 10 -0.67 -6.81 0.62
N GLU A 11 0.48 -6.16 0.78
CA GLU A 11 0.67 -4.94 1.55
C GLU A 11 -0.15 -3.79 0.97
N ALA A 12 -0.11 -3.59 -0.35
CA ALA A 12 -0.95 -2.61 -1.03
C ALA A 12 -2.45 -2.88 -0.84
N ILE A 13 -2.88 -4.14 -0.98
CA ILE A 13 -4.28 -4.55 -0.76
C ILE A 13 -4.66 -4.41 0.72
N ARG A 14 -3.77 -4.75 1.65
CA ARG A 14 -3.95 -4.62 3.10
C ARG A 14 -4.17 -3.15 3.46
N LEU A 15 -3.27 -2.27 2.99
CA LEU A 15 -3.33 -0.83 3.22
C LEU A 15 -4.60 -0.23 2.60
N ALA A 16 -4.94 -0.58 1.36
CA ALA A 16 -6.15 -0.10 0.69
C ALA A 16 -7.44 -0.54 1.39
N LYS A 17 -7.53 -1.82 1.81
CA LYS A 17 -8.67 -2.34 2.59
C LYS A 17 -8.75 -1.68 3.97
N LYS A 18 -7.61 -1.39 4.61
CA LYS A 18 -7.56 -0.70 5.90
C LYS A 18 -8.04 0.75 5.79
N HIS A 19 -7.54 1.53 4.82
CA HIS A 19 -8.04 2.89 4.57
C HIS A 19 -9.52 2.97 4.21
N LYS A 20 -10.07 1.93 3.56
CA LYS A 20 -11.51 1.84 3.31
C LYS A 20 -12.28 1.61 4.62
N ARG A 21 -11.83 0.66 5.45
CA ARG A 21 -12.42 0.37 6.76
C ARG A 21 -12.35 1.57 7.72
N LEU A 22 -11.22 2.27 7.78
CA LEU A 22 -11.07 3.47 8.59
C LEU A 22 -12.06 4.57 8.17
N ARG A 23 -12.23 4.81 6.87
CA ARG A 23 -13.23 5.77 6.37
C ARG A 23 -14.67 5.35 6.65
N GLU A 24 -14.99 4.07 6.49
CA GLU A 24 -16.31 3.54 6.84
C GLU A 24 -16.59 3.70 8.34
N HIS A 25 -15.60 3.43 9.18
CA HIS A 25 -15.69 3.60 10.63
C HIS A 25 -15.83 5.07 11.03
N GLU A 26 -15.04 5.96 10.44
CA GLU A 26 -15.15 7.41 10.63
C GLU A 26 -16.53 7.93 10.24
N LEU A 27 -17.09 7.46 9.11
CA LEU A 27 -18.45 7.80 8.69
C LEU A 27 -19.52 7.27 9.66
N LEU A 28 -19.36 6.06 10.19
CA LEU A 28 -20.27 5.51 11.20
C LEU A 28 -20.23 6.32 12.49
N ILE A 29 -19.04 6.73 12.95
CA ILE A 29 -18.88 7.62 14.11
C ILE A 29 -19.52 8.97 13.84
N LEU A 30 -19.25 9.61 12.70
CA LEU A 30 -19.87 10.89 12.35
C LEU A 30 -21.39 10.79 12.28
N ASN A 31 -21.92 9.70 11.72
CA ASN A 31 -23.36 9.46 11.61
C ASN A 31 -24.00 9.14 12.98
N ASN A 32 -23.27 8.44 13.84
CA ASN A 32 -23.67 8.20 15.22
C ASN A 32 -23.66 9.50 16.02
N LEU A 33 -22.65 10.35 15.89
CA LEU A 33 -22.57 11.66 16.55
C LEU A 33 -23.68 12.64 16.10
N LEU A 34 -24.15 12.48 14.85
CA LEU A 34 -25.29 13.21 14.30
C LEU A 34 -26.63 12.69 14.86
N SER A 35 -26.68 11.44 15.31
CA SER A 35 -27.82 10.83 15.98
C SER A 35 -27.66 11.09 17.49
N GLN A 36 -28.68 11.56 18.20
CA GLN A 36 -28.50 12.02 19.58
C GLN A 36 -28.40 10.88 20.62
N GLU A 37 -27.56 9.87 20.39
CA GLU A 37 -27.34 8.77 21.33
C GLU A 37 -25.86 8.34 21.39
N ALA A 38 -25.39 8.22 22.64
CA ALA A 38 -24.22 7.48 23.12
C ALA A 38 -22.83 8.17 23.17
N GLU A 39 -22.52 8.73 24.35
CA GLU A 39 -21.15 9.03 24.81
C GLU A 39 -20.40 7.74 25.25
N ASP A 40 -21.11 6.72 25.75
CA ASP A 40 -20.50 5.47 26.23
C ASP A 40 -20.11 4.50 25.10
N GLU A 41 -20.93 4.37 24.05
CA GLU A 41 -20.66 3.51 22.88
C GLU A 41 -19.51 4.07 22.01
N MET A 42 -19.33 5.39 22.01
CA MET A 42 -18.22 6.06 21.31
C MET A 42 -16.85 5.72 21.93
N THR A 43 -16.79 5.51 23.25
CA THR A 43 -15.54 5.26 23.99
C THR A 43 -15.05 3.82 23.77
N GLU A 44 -15.96 2.84 23.76
CA GLU A 44 -15.65 1.43 23.47
C GLU A 44 -15.25 1.23 21.99
N MET A 45 -15.87 1.97 21.06
CA MET A 45 -15.50 1.95 19.64
C MET A 45 -14.18 2.66 19.33
N LEU A 46 -13.83 3.73 20.05
CA LEU A 46 -12.53 4.40 19.91
C LEU A 46 -11.36 3.50 20.35
N ASP A 47 -11.55 2.67 21.37
CA ASP A 47 -10.53 1.73 21.85
C ASP A 47 -10.19 0.65 20.80
N THR A 48 -11.17 0.24 19.98
CA THR A 48 -10.93 -0.69 18.87
C THR A 48 -10.12 -0.10 17.70
N VAL A 49 -10.00 1.24 17.63
CA VAL A 49 -9.16 1.94 16.64
C VAL A 49 -7.71 2.06 17.14
N ALA A 50 -7.48 1.97 18.46
CA ALA A 50 -6.26 2.43 19.12
C ALA A 50 -5.38 1.31 19.69
N GLY A 51 -5.45 0.08 19.15
CA GLY A 51 -4.46 -0.95 19.45
C GLY A 51 -3.07 -0.47 19.03
N THR A 52 -2.18 -0.19 19.98
CA THR A 52 -0.85 0.40 19.73
C THR A 52 0.00 -0.43 18.76
N ASP A 53 -0.15 -1.75 18.78
CA ASP A 53 0.56 -2.68 17.88
C ASP A 53 0.04 -2.59 16.43
N ASP A 54 -1.26 -2.38 16.24
CA ASP A 54 -1.88 -2.23 14.91
C ASP A 54 -1.56 -0.88 14.26
N ILE A 55 -1.31 0.15 15.08
CA ILE A 55 -0.85 1.46 14.63
C ILE A 55 0.63 1.41 14.26
N LEU A 56 1.46 0.74 15.08
CA LEU A 56 2.90 0.62 14.80
C LEU A 56 3.15 -0.12 13.49
N ALA A 57 2.52 -1.28 13.30
CA ALA A 57 2.62 -2.05 12.05
C ALA A 57 2.13 -1.26 10.82
N GLU A 58 1.12 -0.40 10.98
CA GLU A 58 0.63 0.47 9.91
C GLU A 58 1.63 1.55 9.50
N VAL A 59 2.26 2.18 10.49
CA VAL A 59 3.30 3.18 10.24
C VAL A 59 4.48 2.52 9.55
N GLU A 60 4.92 1.36 10.02
CA GLU A 60 6.02 0.60 9.42
C GLU A 60 5.74 0.22 7.95
N ASP A 61 4.57 -0.35 7.66
CA ASP A 61 4.17 -0.73 6.30
C ASP A 61 4.12 0.48 5.33
N SER A 62 3.55 1.60 5.80
CA SER A 62 3.39 2.80 4.99
C SER A 62 4.71 3.49 4.71
N VAL A 63 5.62 3.53 5.70
CA VAL A 63 6.98 4.06 5.55
C VAL A 63 7.78 3.18 4.60
N PHE A 64 7.70 1.85 4.75
CA PHE A 64 8.38 0.90 3.87
C PHE A 64 7.96 1.09 2.39
N LEU A 65 6.65 1.18 2.12
CA LEU A 65 6.15 1.39 0.76
C LEU A 65 6.59 2.74 0.19
N GLN A 66 6.55 3.81 1.01
CA GLN A 66 7.00 5.13 0.58
C GLN A 66 8.48 5.13 0.23
N GLU A 67 9.32 4.58 1.11
CA GLU A 67 10.75 4.45 0.89
C GLU A 67 11.03 3.67 -0.40
N ALA A 68 10.39 2.52 -0.57
CA ALA A 68 10.50 1.71 -1.78
C ALA A 68 10.20 2.51 -3.06
N LEU A 69 9.11 3.27 -3.07
CA LEU A 69 8.73 4.08 -4.23
C LEU A 69 9.71 5.23 -4.49
N THR A 70 10.32 5.82 -3.45
CA THR A 70 11.29 6.92 -3.62
C THR A 70 12.59 6.51 -4.31
N MET A 71 12.94 5.21 -4.28
CA MET A 71 14.14 4.67 -4.95
C MET A 71 13.96 4.51 -6.47
N LEU A 72 12.74 4.62 -6.95
CA LEU A 72 12.39 4.43 -8.35
C LEU A 72 12.48 5.75 -9.11
N THR A 73 12.81 5.70 -10.40
CA THR A 73 12.62 6.88 -11.24
C THR A 73 11.12 7.21 -11.38
N PRO A 74 10.73 8.44 -11.71
CA PRO A 74 9.32 8.80 -11.85
C PRO A 74 8.55 7.91 -12.85
N GLN A 75 9.21 7.45 -13.92
CA GLN A 75 8.60 6.51 -14.87
C GLN A 75 8.44 5.10 -14.29
N GLN A 76 9.44 4.62 -13.54
CA GLN A 76 9.38 3.33 -12.86
C GLN A 76 8.31 3.32 -11.76
N GLN A 77 8.22 4.39 -10.97
CA GLN A 77 7.21 4.56 -9.95
C GLN A 77 5.81 4.48 -10.56
N LYS A 78 5.53 5.25 -11.62
CA LYS A 78 4.25 5.19 -12.34
C LYS A 78 3.89 3.77 -12.82
N VAL A 79 4.85 3.06 -13.40
CA VAL A 79 4.63 1.68 -13.88
C VAL A 79 4.38 0.72 -12.72
N ILE A 80 5.14 0.81 -11.63
CA ILE A 80 4.97 -0.05 -10.45
C ILE A 80 3.64 0.23 -9.75
N THR A 81 3.29 1.50 -9.55
CA THR A 81 1.99 1.88 -8.98
C THR A 81 0.85 1.29 -9.80
N ALA A 82 0.83 1.53 -11.11
CA ALA A 82 -0.25 1.06 -11.97
C ALA A 82 -0.32 -0.48 -12.05
N THR A 83 0.82 -1.17 -12.16
CA THR A 83 0.80 -2.63 -12.40
C THR A 83 0.75 -3.47 -11.12
N VAL A 84 1.39 -3.03 -10.03
CA VAL A 84 1.53 -3.81 -8.80
C VAL A 84 0.53 -3.36 -7.74
N LEU A 85 0.34 -2.05 -7.58
CA LEU A 85 -0.56 -1.50 -6.55
C LEU A 85 -2.01 -1.43 -7.05
N GLU A 86 -2.22 -0.97 -8.29
CA GLU A 86 -3.56 -0.84 -8.88
C GLU A 86 -4.00 -2.09 -9.66
N GLY A 87 -3.09 -3.02 -9.94
CA GLY A 87 -3.40 -4.29 -10.62
C GLY A 87 -3.70 -4.17 -12.12
N ARG A 88 -3.37 -3.04 -12.77
CA ARG A 88 -3.52 -2.88 -14.22
C ARG A 88 -2.56 -3.78 -14.98
N THR A 89 -2.97 -4.23 -16.16
CA THR A 89 -2.11 -4.99 -17.06
C THR A 89 -1.04 -4.10 -17.70
N GLU A 90 0.11 -4.68 -18.07
CA GLU A 90 1.18 -3.93 -18.75
C GLU A 90 0.72 -3.34 -20.10
N ARG A 91 -0.27 -3.96 -20.74
CA ARG A 91 -0.90 -3.47 -21.97
C ARG A 91 -1.72 -2.20 -21.71
N GLU A 92 -2.58 -2.20 -20.70
CA GLU A 92 -3.38 -1.02 -20.34
C GLU A 92 -2.48 0.16 -19.93
N VAL A 93 -1.39 -0.11 -19.21
CA VAL A 93 -0.41 0.91 -18.83
C VAL A 93 0.35 1.43 -20.05
N ALA A 94 0.66 0.57 -21.02
CA ALA A 94 1.30 0.97 -22.27
C ALA A 94 0.43 1.93 -23.08
N GLU A 95 -0.87 1.60 -23.22
CA GLU A 95 -1.88 2.44 -23.87
C GLU A 95 -2.02 3.79 -23.15
N GLN A 96 -2.12 3.78 -21.82
CA GLN A 96 -2.24 5.01 -21.01
C GLN A 96 -1.01 5.92 -21.11
N LEU A 97 0.19 5.35 -21.19
CA LEU A 97 1.45 6.11 -21.22
C LEU A 97 1.93 6.43 -22.64
N GLY A 98 1.25 5.95 -23.68
CA GLY A 98 1.64 6.16 -25.08
C GLY A 98 2.99 5.53 -25.44
N ILE A 99 3.36 4.43 -24.79
CA ILE A 99 4.62 3.69 -25.01
C ILE A 99 4.32 2.22 -25.32
N SER A 100 5.30 1.46 -25.79
CA SER A 100 5.07 0.03 -26.06
C SER A 100 5.00 -0.80 -24.77
N GLN A 101 4.23 -1.90 -24.82
CA GLN A 101 4.17 -2.88 -23.72
C GLN A 101 5.57 -3.41 -23.34
N SER A 102 6.46 -3.61 -24.31
CA SER A 102 7.83 -4.05 -24.04
C SER A 102 8.67 -3.00 -23.29
N VAL A 103 8.38 -1.71 -23.47
CA VAL A 103 9.00 -0.64 -22.67
C VAL A 103 8.44 -0.65 -21.24
N VAL A 104 7.12 -0.81 -21.06
CA VAL A 104 6.50 -0.97 -19.74
C VAL A 104 7.11 -2.15 -18.99
N HIS A 105 7.21 -3.31 -19.65
CA HIS A 105 7.82 -4.52 -19.08
C HIS A 105 9.26 -4.26 -18.62
N ARG A 106 10.08 -3.62 -19.47
CA ARG A 106 11.48 -3.28 -19.12
C ARG A 106 11.57 -2.28 -17.97
N LEU A 107 10.67 -1.29 -17.91
CA LEU A 107 10.62 -0.34 -16.80
C LEU A 107 10.28 -1.06 -15.49
N LYS A 108 9.29 -1.94 -15.52
CA LYS A 108 8.87 -2.77 -14.37
C LYS A 108 10.00 -3.67 -13.88
N GLU A 109 10.62 -4.45 -14.76
CA GLU A 109 11.74 -5.33 -14.39
C GLU A 109 12.93 -4.55 -13.80
N ARG A 110 13.27 -3.39 -14.39
CA ARG A 110 14.32 -2.52 -13.84
C ARG A 110 13.95 -1.96 -12.47
N ALA A 111 12.68 -1.59 -12.27
CA ALA A 111 12.19 -1.11 -10.99
C ALA A 111 12.28 -2.21 -9.92
N LEU A 112 11.76 -3.40 -10.20
CA LEU A 112 11.81 -4.54 -9.28
C LEU A 112 13.23 -4.96 -8.93
N ASN A 113 14.15 -4.93 -9.90
CA ASN A 113 15.56 -5.21 -9.64
C ASN A 113 16.22 -4.13 -8.78
N ARG A 114 15.83 -2.86 -8.90
CA ARG A 114 16.29 -1.79 -7.99
C ARG A 114 15.79 -2.01 -6.58
N LEU A 115 14.48 -2.24 -6.41
CA LEU A 115 13.88 -2.50 -5.10
C LEU A 115 14.55 -3.70 -4.42
N ARG A 116 14.74 -4.80 -5.15
CA ARG A 116 15.43 -5.98 -4.61
C ARG A 116 16.84 -5.68 -4.11
N LYS A 117 17.63 -4.90 -4.84
CA LYS A 117 19.00 -4.59 -4.41
C LYS A 117 19.04 -3.80 -3.11
N HIS A 118 18.01 -3.01 -2.82
CA HIS A 118 17.95 -2.26 -1.57
C HIS A 118 17.34 -3.11 -0.44
N PHE A 119 16.21 -3.76 -0.68
CA PHE A 119 15.51 -4.48 0.40
C PHE A 119 16.02 -5.91 0.67
N VAL A 120 16.72 -6.55 -0.26
CA VAL A 120 17.37 -7.85 -0.01
C VAL A 120 18.71 -7.67 0.73
N LEU A 121 19.28 -6.46 0.73
CA LEU A 121 20.46 -6.15 1.57
C LEU A 121 20.08 -5.86 3.03
N ASP A 122 18.80 -5.58 3.29
CA ASP A 122 18.22 -5.35 4.62
C ASP A 122 17.39 -6.53 5.13
N GLU A 123 17.77 -7.78 4.81
CA GLU A 123 17.21 -8.89 5.59
C GLU A 123 17.58 -8.66 7.06
N PRO A 124 16.61 -8.65 7.99
CA PRO A 124 16.93 -8.72 9.39
C PRO A 124 17.61 -10.08 9.58
N THR A 125 18.85 -10.04 10.04
CA THR A 125 19.49 -11.18 10.69
C THR A 125 18.69 -11.47 11.97
N ALA A 126 17.49 -12.02 11.82
CA ALA A 126 16.71 -12.56 12.92
C ALA A 126 17.36 -13.89 13.30
N LYS A 127 18.18 -13.82 14.35
CA LYS A 127 18.64 -14.96 15.13
C LYS A 127 17.81 -15.04 16.41
#